data_AF-A0A1H8KS22-F1
#
_entry.id   AF-A0A1H8KS22-F1
#
_cell.length_a   1.000
_cell.length_b   1.000
_cell.length_c   1.000
_cell.angle_alpha   90.00
_cell.angle_beta   90.00
_cell.angle_gamma   90.00
#
_symmetry.space_group_name_H-M   'P 1'
#
loop_
_entity.id
_entity.type
_entity.pdbx_description
1 polymer ?
#
loop_
_entity_poly.entity_id
_entity_poly.type
_entity_poly.pdbx_seq_one_letter_code
_entity_poly.pdbx_strand_id
1 'polypeptide(L)'
;MTAIKRKYTILNVILLAGLGILLAGAAYSGYRLAGISTERKQVKEDYALSNSVTFGLFSIDQWRDRITDVLSNQIQDYHITKTQQKDLLVMVEKEMHGLVSKTVAEINQPQKGLGGKLKKLAFNTLVDSAELQAQVRPFAKTIVAKISSPESEKRLKNIAGSKVDQLTSQIYDSVSVANYTVTKYVYKKYKVSDPATFNQRIDQRLAVLKIQLVRYVCMMLGCVLAALVLWFILRKQVHLQTPLFMFALLFAFVMLITGSLLPVIEVDARIQSLDLELLNGKVEFKNQVLFYQSKSILGIVETLIAQSKPDAILVGSLILLFILILPLLRLIAKGIYVLRPKKAGNNNMILYLTFELGKWDMSDVMIVGMLMTYIGLNGILKSQLSGLNIHSASLNVVTANGTSLQPGYFIFAGYVLFAALLSYILKRVSPDDRL
;
A
#
# COMPACT_ATOMS: atom_id res chain seq x y z
N MET A 1 -52.67 -35.50 -10.60
CA MET A 1 -51.60 -34.80 -11.38
C MET A 1 -51.36 -33.35 -10.97
N THR A 2 -52.37 -32.63 -10.43
CA THR A 2 -52.28 -31.21 -10.03
C THR A 2 -51.50 -30.96 -8.74
N ALA A 3 -51.62 -31.82 -7.72
CA ALA A 3 -50.89 -31.68 -6.45
C ALA A 3 -49.37 -31.84 -6.60
N ILE A 4 -48.94 -32.76 -7.49
CA ILE A 4 -47.52 -33.03 -7.78
C ILE A 4 -46.89 -31.82 -8.51
N LYS A 5 -47.54 -31.30 -9.55
CA LYS A 5 -47.09 -30.06 -10.23
C LYS A 5 -46.99 -28.88 -9.25
N ARG A 6 -47.99 -28.69 -8.39
CA ARG A 6 -48.02 -27.60 -7.39
C ARG A 6 -46.88 -27.72 -6.37
N LYS A 7 -46.56 -28.93 -5.91
CA LYS A 7 -45.43 -29.21 -4.98
C LYS A 7 -44.08 -28.87 -5.60
N TYR A 8 -43.86 -29.18 -6.88
CA TYR A 8 -42.64 -28.79 -7.61
C TYR A 8 -42.53 -27.28 -7.82
N THR A 9 -43.63 -26.58 -8.09
CA THR A 9 -43.64 -25.11 -8.21
C THR A 9 -43.28 -24.42 -6.89
N ILE A 10 -43.81 -24.90 -5.76
CA ILE A 10 -43.51 -24.33 -4.44
C ILE A 10 -42.03 -24.53 -4.09
N LEU A 11 -41.48 -25.72 -4.33
CA LEU A 11 -40.09 -26.03 -4.03
C LEU A 11 -39.11 -25.19 -4.88
N ASN A 12 -39.46 -24.91 -6.14
CA ASN A 12 -38.69 -24.01 -7.00
C ASN A 12 -38.70 -22.56 -6.49
N VAL A 13 -39.86 -22.07 -6.02
CA VAL A 13 -39.98 -20.71 -5.46
C VAL A 13 -39.14 -20.58 -4.19
N ILE A 14 -39.17 -21.58 -3.30
CA ILE A 14 -38.35 -21.60 -2.08
C ILE A 14 -36.86 -21.59 -2.43
N LEU A 15 -36.45 -22.38 -3.43
CA LEU A 15 -35.07 -22.41 -3.88
C LEU A 15 -34.60 -21.08 -4.47
N LEU A 16 -35.41 -20.47 -5.33
CA LEU A 16 -35.10 -19.16 -5.92
C LEU A 16 -35.00 -18.08 -4.83
N ALA A 17 -35.90 -18.12 -3.85
CA ALA A 17 -35.84 -17.22 -2.69
C ALA A 17 -34.57 -17.47 -1.86
N GLY A 18 -34.21 -18.72 -1.61
CA GLY A 18 -32.98 -19.09 -0.89
C GLY A 18 -31.71 -18.62 -1.60
N LEU A 19 -31.59 -18.87 -2.90
CA LEU A 19 -30.48 -18.38 -3.72
C LEU A 19 -30.45 -16.84 -3.79
N GLY A 20 -31.62 -16.20 -3.86
CA GLY A 20 -31.77 -14.75 -3.80
C GLY A 20 -31.23 -14.17 -2.48
N ILE A 21 -31.56 -14.79 -1.35
CA ILE A 21 -31.05 -14.39 -0.03
C ILE A 21 -29.53 -14.57 0.05
N LEU A 22 -28.99 -15.69 -0.42
CA LEU A 22 -27.55 -15.93 -0.45
C LEU A 22 -26.82 -14.91 -1.32
N LEU A 23 -27.38 -14.58 -2.50
CA LEU A 23 -26.83 -13.59 -3.41
C LEU A 23 -26.87 -12.19 -2.81
N ALA A 24 -27.98 -11.80 -2.19
CA ALA A 24 -28.11 -10.54 -1.48
C ALA A 24 -27.10 -10.46 -0.32
N GLY A 25 -26.91 -11.55 0.42
CA GLY A 25 -25.90 -11.64 1.48
C GLY A 25 -24.46 -11.47 0.94
N ALA A 26 -24.14 -12.07 -0.21
CA ALA A 26 -22.83 -11.90 -0.84
C ALA A 26 -22.62 -10.47 -1.36
N ALA A 27 -23.62 -9.88 -2.03
CA ALA A 27 -23.57 -8.51 -2.53
C ALA A 27 -23.46 -7.49 -1.38
N TYR A 28 -24.24 -7.66 -0.32
CA TYR A 28 -24.16 -6.84 0.89
C TYR A 28 -22.78 -6.94 1.55
N SER A 29 -22.23 -8.17 1.65
CA SER A 29 -20.88 -8.39 2.17
C SER A 29 -19.83 -7.67 1.32
N GLY A 30 -19.92 -7.75 -0.01
CA GLY A 30 -19.05 -7.02 -0.92
C GLY A 30 -19.11 -5.50 -0.75
N TYR A 31 -20.33 -4.94 -0.64
CA TYR A 31 -20.52 -3.51 -0.35
C TYR A 31 -19.92 -3.09 0.99
N ARG A 32 -20.16 -3.86 2.07
CA ARG A 32 -19.57 -3.58 3.38
C ARG A 32 -18.05 -3.69 3.36
N LEU A 33 -17.49 -4.68 2.66
CA LEU A 33 -16.05 -4.84 2.51
C LEU A 33 -15.41 -3.64 1.79
N ALA A 34 -16.07 -3.07 0.79
CA ALA A 34 -15.56 -1.91 0.07
C ALA A 34 -15.42 -0.69 1.00
N GLY A 35 -16.45 -0.42 1.82
CA GLY A 35 -16.41 0.66 2.81
C GLY A 35 -15.34 0.44 3.87
N ILE A 36 -15.29 -0.75 4.48
CA ILE A 36 -14.32 -1.10 5.52
C ILE A 36 -12.88 -1.08 4.98
N SER A 37 -12.65 -1.55 3.75
CA SER A 37 -11.31 -1.57 3.15
C SER A 37 -10.83 -0.18 2.77
N THR A 38 -11.71 0.69 2.29
CA THR A 38 -11.40 2.10 2.03
C THR A 38 -11.02 2.81 3.32
N GLU A 39 -11.80 2.58 4.38
CA GLU A 39 -11.51 3.16 5.69
C GLU A 39 -10.17 2.66 6.24
N ARG A 40 -9.93 1.35 6.21
CA ARG A 40 -8.66 0.77 6.65
C ARG A 40 -7.47 1.33 5.87
N LYS A 41 -7.61 1.48 4.55
CA LYS A 41 -6.58 2.07 3.70
C LYS A 41 -6.26 3.49 4.16
N GLN A 42 -7.26 4.34 4.35
CA GLN A 42 -7.07 5.73 4.82
C GLN A 42 -6.42 5.78 6.21
N VAL A 43 -6.89 4.95 7.15
CA VAL A 43 -6.34 4.88 8.51
C VAL A 43 -4.86 4.49 8.50
N LYS A 44 -4.48 3.53 7.65
CA LYS A 44 -3.08 3.12 7.52
C LYS A 44 -2.22 4.14 6.75
N GLU A 45 -2.77 4.82 5.74
CA GLU A 45 -2.07 5.91 5.05
C GLU A 45 -1.81 7.08 6.01
N ASP A 46 -2.79 7.47 6.82
CA ASP A 46 -2.64 8.49 7.86
C ASP A 46 -1.59 8.09 8.90
N TYR A 47 -1.62 6.82 9.34
CA TYR A 47 -0.62 6.28 10.27
C TYR A 47 0.79 6.30 9.67
N ALA A 48 0.94 5.84 8.43
CA ALA A 48 2.22 5.78 7.73
C ALA A 48 2.78 7.17 7.48
N LEU A 49 1.92 8.15 7.19
CA LEU A 49 2.31 9.54 7.04
C LEU A 49 2.81 10.10 8.38
N SER A 50 2.02 9.95 9.45
CA SER A 50 2.36 10.47 10.79
C SER A 50 3.60 9.82 11.39
N ASN A 51 3.82 8.53 11.16
CA ASN A 51 4.96 7.79 11.66
C ASN A 51 6.03 7.59 10.57
N SER A 52 6.06 8.44 9.54
CA SER A 52 7.04 8.31 8.47
C SER A 52 8.45 8.59 8.97
N VAL A 53 9.45 7.93 8.38
CA VAL A 53 10.87 8.16 8.66
C VAL A 53 11.26 9.64 8.47
N THR A 54 10.63 10.32 7.52
CA THR A 54 10.82 11.75 7.23
C THR A 54 10.48 12.64 8.42
N PHE A 55 9.39 12.32 9.13
CA PHE A 55 8.93 13.10 10.28
C PHE A 55 9.46 12.61 11.62
N GLY A 56 10.01 11.39 11.67
CA GLY A 56 10.69 10.86 12.85
C GLY A 56 12.21 10.94 12.74
N LEU A 57 12.86 9.89 12.24
CA LEU A 57 14.34 9.80 12.21
C LEU A 57 15.04 10.94 11.46
N PHE A 58 14.42 11.50 10.43
CA PHE A 58 14.99 12.64 9.70
C PHE A 58 14.55 14.00 10.23
N SER A 59 13.77 14.04 11.31
CA SER A 59 13.36 15.28 11.97
C SER A 59 14.36 15.68 13.06
N ILE A 60 14.95 16.86 12.90
CA ILE A 60 15.88 17.45 13.87
C ILE A 60 15.16 17.75 15.20
N ASP A 61 13.89 18.17 15.15
CA ASP A 61 13.08 18.41 16.36
C ASP A 61 12.90 17.13 17.18
N GLN A 62 12.59 16.00 16.52
CA GLN A 62 12.45 14.71 17.21
C GLN A 62 13.74 14.25 17.89
N TRP A 63 14.89 14.48 17.27
CA TRP A 63 16.19 14.22 17.89
C TRP A 63 16.45 15.15 19.08
N ARG A 64 16.22 16.45 18.92
CA ARG A 64 16.37 17.43 20.01
C ARG A 64 15.51 17.05 21.21
N ASP A 65 14.23 16.78 21.00
CA ASP A 65 13.28 16.53 22.08
C ASP A 65 13.65 15.24 22.83
N ARG A 66 13.96 14.14 22.11
CA ARG A 66 14.35 12.86 22.75
C ARG A 66 15.69 12.92 23.47
N ILE A 67 16.68 13.64 22.92
CA ILE A 67 17.96 13.85 23.61
C ILE A 67 17.74 14.71 24.85
N THR A 68 16.89 15.74 24.76
CA THR A 68 16.55 16.61 25.90
C THR A 68 15.84 15.82 27.00
N ASP A 69 14.92 14.90 26.67
CA ASP A 69 14.26 14.02 27.63
C ASP A 69 15.25 13.09 28.36
N VAL A 70 16.20 12.51 27.62
CA VAL A 70 17.25 11.67 28.20
C VAL A 70 18.15 12.46 29.14
N LEU A 71 18.53 13.69 28.76
CA LEU A 71 19.34 14.56 29.59
C LEU A 71 18.57 15.09 30.81
N SER A 72 17.30 15.46 30.65
CA SER A 72 16.46 16.01 31.73
C SER A 72 16.15 14.98 32.81
N ASN A 73 15.98 13.70 32.44
CA ASN A 73 15.75 12.62 33.40
C ASN A 73 17.02 12.23 34.20
N GLN A 74 18.21 12.63 33.75
CA GLN A 74 19.47 12.38 34.45
C GLN A 74 19.98 13.58 35.24
N ILE A 75 19.30 14.71 35.11
CA ILE A 75 19.73 16.00 35.62
C ILE A 75 18.57 16.59 36.43
N GLN A 76 18.37 16.08 37.65
CA GLN A 76 17.60 16.85 38.64
C GLN A 76 18.42 18.02 39.21
N ASP A 77 19.74 18.10 38.96
CA ASP A 77 20.64 19.11 39.56
C ASP A 77 21.71 19.72 38.62
N TYR A 78 21.42 19.98 37.34
CA TYR A 78 22.41 20.64 36.45
C TYR A 78 21.75 21.61 35.47
N HIS A 79 21.81 22.90 35.80
CA HIS A 79 21.52 23.97 34.86
C HIS A 79 22.63 24.05 33.80
N ILE A 80 22.29 23.78 32.53
CA ILE A 80 23.20 24.02 31.40
C ILE A 80 23.37 25.53 31.25
N THR A 81 24.53 26.04 31.63
CA THR A 81 24.90 27.45 31.44
C THR A 81 25.28 27.71 29.97
N LYS A 82 25.03 28.94 29.48
CA LYS A 82 25.27 29.35 28.07
C LYS A 82 26.68 29.05 27.53
N THR A 83 27.66 28.91 28.39
CA THR A 83 29.04 28.52 28.06
C THR A 83 29.15 27.04 27.66
N GLN A 84 28.50 26.12 28.37
CA GLN A 84 28.56 24.67 28.10
C GLN A 84 27.85 24.28 26.80
N GLN A 85 26.81 25.03 26.40
CA GLN A 85 26.10 24.83 25.13
C GLN A 85 26.98 25.18 23.92
N LYS A 86 27.89 26.15 24.07
CA LYS A 86 28.85 26.54 23.04
C LYS A 86 29.93 25.47 22.86
N ASP A 87 30.37 24.86 23.94
CA ASP A 87 31.37 23.78 23.92
C ASP A 87 30.81 22.49 23.30
N LEU A 88 29.54 22.16 23.57
CA LEU A 88 28.82 21.06 22.93
C LEU A 88 28.67 21.25 21.41
N LEU A 89 28.35 22.46 20.96
CA LEU A 89 28.28 22.79 19.53
C LEU A 89 29.62 22.58 18.83
N VAL A 90 30.71 23.08 19.43
CA VAL A 90 32.07 22.92 18.89
C VAL A 90 32.47 21.43 18.84
N MET A 91 32.06 20.64 19.84
CA MET A 91 32.34 19.20 19.87
C MET A 91 31.58 18.44 18.79
N VAL A 92 30.30 18.75 18.59
CA VAL A 92 29.46 18.12 17.55
C VAL A 92 29.94 18.50 16.15
N GLU A 93 30.30 19.78 15.91
CA GLU A 93 30.89 20.22 14.64
C GLU A 93 32.20 19.49 14.33
N LYS A 94 33.04 19.29 15.35
CA LYS A 94 34.33 18.59 15.20
C LYS A 94 34.14 17.11 14.84
N GLU A 95 33.20 16.42 15.49
CA GLU A 95 32.90 15.02 15.18
C GLU A 95 32.27 14.87 13.79
N MET A 96 31.37 15.77 13.40
CA MET A 96 30.79 15.78 12.05
C MET A 96 31.83 16.02 10.96
N HIS A 97 32.74 16.97 11.15
CA HIS A 97 33.88 17.17 10.24
C HIS A 97 34.83 15.97 10.22
N GLY A 98 35.04 15.30 11.37
CA GLY A 98 35.81 14.07 11.47
C GLY A 98 35.21 12.92 10.67
N LEU A 99 33.89 12.69 10.77
CA LEU A 99 33.18 11.65 10.05
C LEU A 99 33.18 11.90 8.53
N VAL A 100 32.96 13.14 8.10
CA VAL A 100 33.01 13.51 6.67
C VAL A 100 34.41 13.36 6.10
N SER A 101 35.43 13.85 6.80
CA SER A 101 36.84 13.75 6.34
C SER A 101 37.33 12.31 6.28
N LYS A 102 36.97 11.47 7.26
CA LYS A 102 37.32 10.04 7.30
C LYS A 102 36.65 9.26 6.18
N THR A 103 35.39 9.57 5.87
CA THR A 103 34.64 8.96 4.75
C THR A 103 35.25 9.33 3.40
N VAL A 104 35.66 10.60 3.22
CA VAL A 104 36.34 11.06 2.00
C VAL A 104 37.75 10.46 1.87
N ALA A 105 38.45 10.27 2.98
CA ALA A 105 39.77 9.66 2.99
C ALA A 105 39.72 8.14 2.67
N GLU A 106 38.74 7.40 3.21
CA GLU A 106 38.54 5.97 2.91
C GLU A 106 38.17 5.70 1.45
N ILE A 107 37.38 6.59 0.83
CA ILE A 107 37.02 6.50 -0.59
C ILE A 107 38.23 6.79 -1.50
N ASN A 108 39.14 7.67 -1.06
CA ASN A 108 40.33 8.05 -1.83
C ASN A 108 41.53 7.11 -1.68
N GLN A 109 41.52 6.18 -0.71
CA GLN A 109 42.57 5.18 -0.56
C GLN A 109 42.67 4.26 -1.80
N PRO A 110 43.88 3.77 -2.16
CA PRO A 110 44.08 2.90 -3.30
C PRO A 110 43.39 1.55 -3.11
N GLN A 111 42.20 1.38 -3.72
CA GLN A 111 41.43 0.13 -3.63
C GLN A 111 41.97 -0.95 -4.57
N LYS A 112 42.22 -2.15 -4.04
CA LYS A 112 42.57 -3.34 -4.82
C LYS A 112 41.31 -4.03 -5.35
N GLY A 113 41.30 -4.36 -6.65
CA GLY A 113 40.21 -5.08 -7.32
C GLY A 113 39.40 -4.22 -8.30
N LEU A 114 38.88 -4.86 -9.35
CA LEU A 114 38.13 -4.21 -10.45
C LEU A 114 36.86 -3.50 -9.97
N GLY A 115 36.14 -4.05 -8.99
CA GLY A 115 34.95 -3.42 -8.40
C GLY A 115 35.22 -2.13 -7.61
N GLY A 116 36.36 -2.05 -6.91
CA GLY A 116 36.78 -0.83 -6.20
C GLY A 116 37.21 0.29 -7.16
N LYS A 117 37.85 -0.10 -8.27
CA LYS A 117 38.19 0.83 -9.36
C LYS A 117 36.95 1.36 -10.09
N LEU A 118 35.90 0.54 -10.25
CA LEU A 118 34.62 0.95 -10.84
C LEU A 118 33.79 1.87 -9.92
N LYS A 119 33.82 1.67 -8.59
CA LYS A 119 33.21 2.61 -7.63
C LYS A 119 33.92 3.96 -7.61
N LYS A 120 35.27 3.97 -7.67
CA LYS A 120 36.07 5.19 -7.79
C LYS A 120 35.85 5.90 -9.13
N LEU A 121 35.75 5.14 -10.23
CA LEU A 121 35.37 5.67 -11.54
C LEU A 121 33.96 6.26 -11.51
N ALA A 122 32.94 5.52 -11.05
CA ALA A 122 31.56 5.99 -10.96
C ALA A 122 31.42 7.25 -10.09
N PHE A 123 32.15 7.33 -8.98
CA PHE A 123 32.22 8.53 -8.15
C PHE A 123 32.88 9.68 -8.93
N ASN A 124 34.06 9.49 -9.52
CA ASN A 124 34.76 10.54 -10.27
C ASN A 124 34.12 10.90 -11.63
N THR A 125 33.28 10.05 -12.23
CA THR A 125 32.60 10.30 -13.51
C THR A 125 31.19 10.86 -13.34
N LEU A 126 30.53 10.61 -12.20
CA LEU A 126 29.24 11.23 -11.87
C LEU A 126 29.43 12.53 -11.05
N VAL A 127 30.58 12.68 -10.40
CA VAL A 127 30.96 13.85 -9.61
C VAL A 127 32.21 14.46 -10.24
N ASP A 128 31.99 15.31 -11.25
CA ASP A 128 33.02 16.29 -11.59
C ASP A 128 33.01 17.34 -10.47
N SER A 129 34.00 17.25 -9.58
CA SER A 129 34.09 18.05 -8.34
C SER A 129 34.05 19.57 -8.57
N ALA A 130 34.30 20.03 -9.79
CA ALA A 130 34.14 21.42 -10.20
C ALA A 130 32.69 21.79 -10.59
N GLU A 131 31.89 20.84 -11.08
CA GLU A 131 30.52 21.08 -11.57
C GLU A 131 29.47 20.93 -10.46
N LEU A 132 29.70 20.05 -9.49
CA LEU A 132 28.94 20.04 -8.23
C LEU A 132 29.21 21.31 -7.39
N GLN A 133 30.44 21.84 -7.42
CA GLN A 133 30.75 23.13 -6.82
C GLN A 133 30.19 24.32 -7.63
N ALA A 134 30.02 24.15 -8.95
CA ALA A 134 29.40 25.15 -9.83
C ALA A 134 27.87 25.20 -9.72
N GLN A 135 27.16 24.09 -9.44
CA GLN A 135 25.70 24.08 -9.22
C GLN A 135 25.30 24.42 -7.77
N VAL A 136 26.20 24.24 -6.80
CA VAL A 136 26.07 24.89 -5.48
C VAL A 136 26.17 26.42 -5.61
N ARG A 137 26.87 26.93 -6.63
CA ARG A 137 27.14 28.37 -6.80
C ARG A 137 25.94 29.23 -7.21
N PRO A 138 24.98 28.86 -8.08
CA PRO A 138 23.76 29.65 -8.30
C PRO A 138 22.81 29.58 -7.11
N PHE A 139 22.80 28.48 -6.34
CA PHE A 139 22.06 28.41 -5.08
C PHE A 139 22.70 29.32 -4.01
N ALA A 140 24.01 29.25 -3.86
CA ALA A 140 24.79 30.11 -2.96
C ALA A 140 24.85 31.57 -3.43
N LYS A 141 24.90 31.86 -4.75
CA LYS A 141 24.84 33.23 -5.30
C LYS A 141 23.45 33.81 -5.16
N THR A 142 22.38 33.02 -5.31
CA THR A 142 21.01 33.48 -5.02
C THR A 142 20.85 33.81 -3.54
N ILE A 143 21.47 33.02 -2.65
CA ILE A 143 21.48 33.26 -1.21
C ILE A 143 22.34 34.49 -0.86
N VAL A 144 23.57 34.59 -1.39
CA VAL A 144 24.52 35.69 -1.10
C VAL A 144 24.10 37.01 -1.77
N ALA A 145 23.61 37.01 -3.00
CA ALA A 145 23.12 38.23 -3.67
C ALA A 145 21.86 38.80 -3.02
N LYS A 146 21.04 37.96 -2.36
CA LYS A 146 19.89 38.40 -1.57
C LYS A 146 20.32 38.93 -0.19
N ILE A 147 21.45 38.46 0.33
CA ILE A 147 22.03 38.87 1.61
C ILE A 147 22.88 40.15 1.49
N SER A 148 23.46 40.44 0.33
CA SER A 148 24.39 41.56 0.12
C SER A 148 23.78 42.77 -0.60
N SER A 149 22.46 42.83 -0.78
CA SER A 149 21.81 44.02 -1.34
C SER A 149 21.84 45.20 -0.35
N PRO A 150 21.82 46.47 -0.82
CA PRO A 150 21.87 47.66 0.04
C PRO A 150 20.71 47.74 1.08
N GLU A 151 19.63 46.98 0.88
CA GLU A 151 18.54 46.80 1.86
C GLU A 151 18.90 45.86 3.02
N SER A 152 19.81 44.90 2.79
CA SER A 152 20.30 43.94 3.79
C SER A 152 21.43 44.52 4.65
N GLU A 153 22.27 45.39 4.10
CA GLU A 153 23.33 46.09 4.85
C GLU A 153 22.76 47.13 5.84
N LYS A 154 21.68 47.81 5.46
CA LYS A 154 20.91 48.69 6.37
C LYS A 154 20.17 47.90 7.46
N ARG A 155 19.89 46.60 7.24
CA ARG A 155 19.27 45.69 8.22
C ARG A 155 20.28 45.10 9.22
N LEU A 156 21.53 44.84 8.83
CA LEU A 156 22.58 44.35 9.73
C LEU A 156 22.92 45.34 10.85
N LYS A 157 22.88 46.65 10.57
CA LYS A 157 23.09 47.70 11.59
C LYS A 157 21.95 47.82 12.62
N ASN A 158 20.78 47.27 12.34
CA ASN A 158 19.64 47.28 13.25
C ASN A 158 19.46 45.97 14.05
N ILE A 159 20.32 44.96 13.83
CA ILE A 159 20.35 43.67 14.58
C ILE A 159 21.19 43.80 15.88
N ALA A 160 21.22 44.99 16.48
CA ALA A 160 21.65 45.18 17.87
C ALA A 160 20.46 45.33 18.84
N GLY A 161 19.21 45.32 18.35
CA GLY A 161 18.03 45.51 19.18
C GLY A 161 16.90 44.55 18.82
N SER A 162 16.63 43.62 19.74
CA SER A 162 15.37 42.90 19.94
C SER A 162 14.48 42.65 18.71
N LYS A 163 14.58 41.45 18.12
CA LYS A 163 13.49 40.66 17.49
C LYS A 163 14.11 39.46 16.74
N VAL A 164 14.62 38.49 17.49
CA VAL A 164 15.12 37.21 16.95
C VAL A 164 13.95 36.27 16.56
N ASP A 165 12.72 36.57 16.97
CA ASP A 165 11.58 35.66 16.80
C ASP A 165 10.92 35.66 15.41
N GLN A 166 11.30 36.56 14.49
CA GLN A 166 10.60 36.68 13.19
C GLN A 166 11.42 36.33 11.95
N LEU A 167 12.69 35.93 12.10
CA LEU A 167 13.55 35.57 10.95
C LEU A 167 14.17 34.17 11.03
N THR A 168 13.98 33.44 12.13
CA THR A 168 14.18 31.98 12.18
C THR A 168 13.08 31.24 11.39
N SER A 169 11.90 31.85 11.24
CA SER A 169 10.66 31.25 10.71
C SER A 169 10.56 31.06 9.18
N GLN A 170 11.64 31.12 8.40
CA GLN A 170 11.52 30.83 6.95
C GLN A 170 12.44 29.72 6.43
N ILE A 171 13.43 29.27 7.21
CA ILE A 171 14.25 28.08 6.91
C ILE A 171 13.95 26.94 7.90
N TYR A 172 13.64 27.26 9.16
CA TYR A 172 13.11 26.28 10.13
C TYR A 172 11.72 25.75 9.71
N ASP A 173 10.97 26.52 8.93
CA ASP A 173 9.55 26.27 8.69
C ASP A 173 9.24 25.16 7.66
N SER A 174 10.07 24.81 6.69
CA SER A 174 9.57 23.95 5.59
C SER A 174 9.30 22.48 5.98
N VAL A 175 10.15 21.85 6.79
CA VAL A 175 9.95 20.47 7.28
C VAL A 175 9.25 20.45 8.64
N SER A 176 9.51 21.43 9.53
CA SER A 176 8.83 21.52 10.82
C SER A 176 7.39 22.03 10.69
N VAL A 177 7.07 22.99 9.79
CA VAL A 177 5.68 23.39 9.50
C VAL A 177 4.98 22.32 8.69
N ALA A 178 5.66 21.62 7.75
CA ALA A 178 5.06 20.48 7.09
C ALA A 178 4.74 19.35 8.09
N ASN A 179 5.68 19.01 8.98
CA ASN A 179 5.47 18.01 10.03
C ASN A 179 4.38 18.46 11.02
N TYR A 180 4.43 19.69 11.52
CA TYR A 180 3.43 20.26 12.42
C TYR A 180 2.05 20.34 11.75
N THR A 181 1.96 20.74 10.49
CA THR A 181 0.68 20.87 9.77
C THR A 181 0.09 19.51 9.41
N VAL A 182 0.91 18.56 8.95
CA VAL A 182 0.49 17.20 8.64
C VAL A 182 0.09 16.45 9.92
N THR A 183 0.92 16.53 10.96
CA THR A 183 0.64 15.91 12.26
C THR A 183 -0.57 16.55 12.93
N LYS A 184 -0.72 17.88 12.91
CA LYS A 184 -1.91 18.57 13.45
C LYS A 184 -3.16 18.30 12.64
N TYR A 185 -3.06 18.16 11.31
CA TYR A 185 -4.18 17.76 10.47
C TYR A 185 -4.67 16.35 10.83
N VAL A 186 -3.75 15.38 10.93
CA VAL A 186 -4.06 14.02 11.32
C VAL A 186 -4.58 13.98 12.76
N TYR A 187 -3.94 14.67 13.70
CA TYR A 187 -4.33 14.68 15.11
C TYR A 187 -5.68 15.35 15.34
N LYS A 188 -6.01 16.40 14.58
CA LYS A 188 -7.35 17.00 14.56
C LYS A 188 -8.39 16.05 14.00
N LYS A 189 -8.09 15.34 12.90
CA LYS A 189 -8.99 14.33 12.30
C LYS A 189 -9.33 13.22 13.30
N TYR A 190 -8.33 12.73 14.03
CA TYR A 190 -8.50 11.67 15.02
C TYR A 190 -8.82 12.16 16.42
N LYS A 191 -8.92 13.48 16.67
CA LYS A 191 -9.17 14.11 17.99
C LYS A 191 -8.22 13.62 19.08
N VAL A 192 -6.92 13.69 18.79
CA VAL A 192 -5.84 13.33 19.71
C VAL A 192 -4.85 14.48 19.82
N SER A 193 -4.16 14.58 20.96
CA SER A 193 -3.19 15.64 21.23
C SER A 193 -1.75 15.13 21.34
N ASP A 194 -1.57 13.80 21.33
CA ASP A 194 -0.31 13.14 21.65
C ASP A 194 -0.06 11.94 20.72
N PRO A 195 1.20 11.71 20.26
CA PRO A 195 1.57 10.60 19.40
C PRO A 195 1.26 9.20 19.96
N ALA A 196 1.41 8.97 21.27
CA ALA A 196 1.12 7.66 21.86
C ALA A 196 -0.39 7.39 21.86
N THR A 197 -1.19 8.41 22.21
CA THR A 197 -2.65 8.33 22.16
C THR A 197 -3.16 8.15 20.72
N PHE A 198 -2.52 8.81 19.75
CA PHE A 198 -2.80 8.62 18.33
C PHE A 198 -2.58 7.17 17.90
N ASN A 199 -1.39 6.63 18.17
CA ASN A 199 -1.02 5.27 17.79
C ASN A 199 -1.95 4.23 18.44
N GLN A 200 -2.28 4.39 19.74
CA GLN A 200 -3.22 3.51 20.42
C GLN A 200 -4.62 3.53 19.79
N ARG A 201 -5.13 4.72 19.42
CA ARG A 201 -6.45 4.86 18.78
C ARG A 201 -6.46 4.23 17.38
N ILE A 202 -5.38 4.39 16.63
CA ILE A 202 -5.22 3.76 15.32
C ILE A 202 -5.18 2.24 15.46
N ASP A 203 -4.38 1.71 16.37
CA ASP A 203 -4.26 0.26 16.59
C ASP A 203 -5.60 -0.37 16.99
N GLN A 204 -6.34 0.28 17.90
CA GLN A 204 -7.70 -0.14 18.26
C GLN A 204 -8.64 -0.13 17.05
N ARG A 205 -8.60 0.94 16.24
CA ARG A 205 -9.45 1.04 15.04
C ARG A 205 -9.08 -0.03 14.01
N LEU A 206 -7.80 -0.26 13.76
CA LEU A 206 -7.31 -1.28 12.84
C LEU A 206 -7.68 -2.69 13.31
N ALA A 207 -7.65 -2.98 14.62
CA ALA A 207 -8.08 -4.26 15.17
C ALA A 207 -9.57 -4.52 14.90
N VAL A 208 -10.43 -3.53 15.14
CA VAL A 208 -11.87 -3.61 14.85
C VAL A 208 -12.11 -3.81 13.35
N LEU A 209 -11.44 -3.03 12.49
CA LEU A 209 -11.57 -3.16 11.04
C LEU A 209 -11.10 -4.53 10.55
N LYS A 210 -10.02 -5.09 11.11
CA LYS A 210 -9.53 -6.44 10.78
C LYS A 210 -10.57 -7.52 11.08
N ILE A 211 -11.20 -7.48 12.25
CA ILE A 211 -12.26 -8.43 12.62
C ILE A 211 -13.44 -8.30 11.65
N GLN A 212 -13.87 -7.08 11.35
CA GLN A 212 -14.98 -6.86 10.42
C GLN A 212 -14.64 -7.36 9.00
N LEU A 213 -13.43 -7.09 8.50
CA LEU A 213 -12.97 -7.60 7.19
C LEU A 213 -13.04 -9.12 7.13
N VAL A 214 -12.42 -9.81 8.09
CA VAL A 214 -12.42 -11.28 8.11
C VAL A 214 -13.86 -11.82 8.16
N ARG A 215 -14.72 -11.24 9.00
CA ARG A 215 -16.12 -11.65 9.12
C ARG A 215 -16.87 -11.53 7.79
N TYR A 216 -16.77 -10.40 7.09
CA TYR A 216 -17.49 -10.22 5.83
C TYR A 216 -16.88 -11.00 4.66
N VAL A 217 -15.56 -11.23 4.65
CA VAL A 217 -14.92 -12.16 3.69
C VAL A 217 -15.45 -13.58 3.90
N CYS A 218 -15.44 -14.07 5.15
CA CYS A 218 -15.97 -15.39 5.48
C CYS A 218 -17.47 -15.51 5.16
N MET A 219 -18.26 -14.47 5.43
CA MET A 219 -19.69 -14.43 5.08
C MET A 219 -19.90 -14.51 3.56
N MET A 220 -19.15 -13.73 2.78
CA MET A 220 -19.24 -13.73 1.32
C MET A 220 -18.84 -15.09 0.73
N LEU A 221 -17.69 -15.63 1.13
CA LEU A 221 -17.23 -16.94 0.67
C LEU A 221 -18.17 -18.05 1.15
N GLY A 222 -18.71 -17.94 2.37
CA GLY A 222 -19.72 -18.86 2.90
C GLY A 222 -21.00 -18.89 2.07
N CYS A 223 -21.52 -17.72 1.64
CA CYS A 223 -22.67 -17.65 0.74
C CYS A 223 -22.39 -18.32 -0.62
N VAL A 224 -21.22 -18.08 -1.20
CA VAL A 224 -20.81 -18.69 -2.48
C VAL A 224 -20.67 -20.21 -2.34
N LEU A 225 -20.05 -20.67 -1.26
CA LEU A 225 -19.83 -22.10 -1.00
C LEU A 225 -21.17 -22.81 -0.72
N ALA A 226 -22.07 -22.19 0.04
CA ALA A 226 -23.43 -22.69 0.24
C ALA A 226 -24.21 -22.78 -1.09
N ALA A 227 -24.10 -21.77 -1.96
CA ALA A 227 -24.69 -21.81 -3.29
C ALA A 227 -24.11 -22.93 -4.17
N LEU A 228 -22.79 -23.17 -4.10
CA LEU A 228 -22.14 -24.30 -4.80
C LEU A 228 -22.61 -25.67 -4.29
N VAL A 229 -22.72 -25.83 -2.97
CA VAL A 229 -23.19 -27.10 -2.38
C VAL A 229 -24.65 -27.36 -2.78
N LEU A 230 -25.50 -26.33 -2.72
CA LEU A 230 -26.90 -26.41 -3.14
C LEU A 230 -27.00 -26.76 -4.64
N TRP A 231 -26.15 -26.14 -5.47
CA TRP A 231 -26.03 -26.47 -6.89
C TRP A 231 -25.64 -27.94 -7.11
N PHE A 232 -24.62 -28.43 -6.39
CA PHE A 232 -24.11 -29.78 -6.55
C PHE A 232 -25.14 -30.85 -6.18
N ILE A 233 -25.90 -30.64 -5.09
CA ILE A 233 -26.97 -31.55 -4.64
C ILE A 233 -28.09 -31.64 -5.69
N LEU A 234 -28.44 -30.50 -6.29
CA LEU A 234 -29.59 -30.39 -7.19
C LEU A 234 -29.25 -30.58 -8.67
N ARG A 235 -27.99 -30.87 -9.01
CA ARG A 235 -27.51 -31.02 -10.40
C ARG A 235 -28.30 -32.00 -11.27
N LYS A 236 -28.92 -33.02 -10.65
CA LYS A 236 -29.71 -34.05 -11.35
C LYS A 236 -31.10 -33.58 -11.79
N GLN A 237 -31.58 -32.43 -11.31
CA GLN A 237 -32.91 -31.92 -11.62
C GLN A 237 -32.86 -30.97 -12.82
N VAL A 238 -33.21 -31.48 -14.02
CA VAL A 238 -33.11 -30.76 -15.30
C VAL A 238 -33.88 -29.43 -15.31
N HIS A 239 -35.04 -29.36 -14.65
CA HIS A 239 -35.87 -28.15 -14.64
C HIS A 239 -35.29 -26.99 -13.81
N LEU A 240 -34.30 -27.26 -12.95
CA LEU A 240 -33.65 -26.26 -12.08
C LEU A 240 -32.28 -25.81 -12.60
N GLN A 241 -31.74 -26.44 -13.65
CA GLN A 241 -30.39 -26.14 -14.14
C GLN A 241 -30.25 -24.70 -14.63
N THR A 242 -31.24 -24.18 -15.37
CA THR A 242 -31.23 -22.79 -15.87
C THR A 242 -31.17 -21.75 -14.74
N PRO A 243 -32.07 -21.73 -13.75
CA PRO A 243 -31.99 -20.74 -12.67
C PRO A 243 -30.72 -20.92 -11.82
N LEU A 244 -30.34 -22.16 -11.52
CA LEU A 244 -29.11 -22.46 -10.77
C LEU A 244 -27.86 -21.88 -11.46
N PHE A 245 -27.76 -22.03 -12.78
CA PHE A 245 -26.65 -21.48 -13.56
C PHE A 245 -26.67 -19.94 -13.63
N MET A 246 -27.86 -19.33 -13.76
CA MET A 246 -28.00 -17.87 -13.73
C MET A 246 -27.56 -17.27 -12.39
N PHE A 247 -27.98 -17.87 -11.26
CA PHE A 247 -27.50 -17.44 -9.95
C PHE A 247 -25.99 -17.62 -9.80
N ALA A 248 -25.43 -18.73 -10.29
CA ALA A 248 -23.98 -18.93 -10.28
C ALA A 248 -23.25 -17.83 -11.07
N LEU A 249 -23.74 -17.43 -12.25
CA LEU A 249 -23.19 -16.29 -12.99
C LEU A 249 -23.26 -14.98 -12.19
N LEU A 250 -24.36 -14.72 -11.49
CA LEU A 250 -24.50 -13.54 -10.63
C LEU A 250 -23.51 -13.55 -9.45
N PHE A 251 -23.29 -14.71 -8.83
CA PHE A 251 -22.24 -14.85 -7.80
C PHE A 251 -20.85 -14.56 -8.38
N ALA A 252 -20.52 -15.13 -9.56
CA ALA A 252 -19.25 -14.86 -10.22
C ALA A 252 -19.07 -13.36 -10.52
N PHE A 253 -20.12 -12.70 -10.99
CA PHE A 253 -20.12 -11.26 -11.24
C PHE A 253 -19.85 -10.44 -9.98
N VAL A 254 -20.55 -10.75 -8.88
CA VAL A 254 -20.34 -10.07 -7.59
C VAL A 254 -18.91 -10.29 -7.08
N MET A 255 -18.36 -11.49 -7.19
CA MET A 255 -16.99 -11.78 -6.79
C MET A 255 -15.94 -11.07 -7.66
N LEU A 256 -16.13 -11.01 -8.99
CA LEU A 256 -15.22 -10.30 -9.91
C LEU A 256 -15.14 -8.81 -9.58
N ILE A 257 -16.30 -8.16 -9.43
CA ILE A 257 -16.37 -6.74 -9.11
C ILE A 257 -15.77 -6.48 -7.73
N THR A 258 -16.16 -7.26 -6.72
CA THR A 258 -15.64 -7.07 -5.36
C THR A 258 -14.14 -7.34 -5.27
N GLY A 259 -13.65 -8.42 -5.87
CA GLY A 259 -12.24 -8.80 -5.84
C GLY A 259 -11.31 -7.82 -6.56
N SER A 260 -11.81 -7.13 -7.59
CA SER A 260 -11.05 -6.15 -8.36
C SER A 260 -11.00 -4.75 -7.71
N LEU A 261 -12.06 -4.34 -7.01
CA LEU A 261 -12.15 -3.06 -6.32
C LEU A 261 -11.39 -3.06 -4.98
N LEU A 262 -11.37 -4.19 -4.28
CA LEU A 262 -10.71 -4.31 -3.00
C LEU A 262 -9.18 -4.35 -3.13
N PRO A 263 -8.43 -3.82 -2.14
CA PRO A 263 -6.98 -3.97 -2.11
C PRO A 263 -6.57 -5.43 -2.23
N VAL A 264 -5.60 -5.72 -3.11
CA VAL A 264 -5.05 -7.06 -3.35
C VAL A 264 -3.72 -7.25 -2.65
N ILE A 265 -2.91 -6.20 -2.60
CA ILE A 265 -1.59 -6.20 -1.96
C ILE A 265 -1.41 -4.95 -1.11
N GLU A 266 -0.84 -5.16 0.06
CA GLU A 266 -0.37 -4.10 0.95
C GLU A 266 1.13 -4.28 1.14
N VAL A 267 1.90 -3.23 0.87
CA VAL A 267 3.35 -3.18 1.06
C VAL A 267 3.61 -2.26 2.24
N ASP A 268 4.28 -2.78 3.27
CA ASP A 268 4.61 -2.05 4.49
C ASP A 268 6.05 -2.39 4.89
N ALA A 269 6.94 -1.42 4.77
CA ALA A 269 8.33 -1.53 5.18
C ALA A 269 8.61 -0.47 6.24
N ARG A 270 9.20 -0.88 7.37
CA ARG A 270 9.44 0.01 8.51
C ARG A 270 10.65 -0.38 9.34
N ILE A 271 11.22 0.59 10.05
CA ILE A 271 12.12 0.38 11.17
C ILE A 271 11.22 0.26 12.41
N GLN A 272 11.16 -0.93 12.99
CA GLN A 272 10.30 -1.23 14.12
C GLN A 272 10.79 -0.56 15.41
N SER A 273 12.10 -0.66 15.66
CA SER A 273 12.77 0.09 16.73
C SER A 273 14.16 0.53 16.27
N LEU A 274 14.58 1.71 16.72
CA LEU A 274 15.94 2.17 16.69
C LEU A 274 16.27 2.67 18.09
N ASP A 275 17.16 1.95 18.77
CA ASP A 275 17.59 2.23 20.12
C ASP A 275 19.06 2.62 20.06
N LEU A 276 19.36 3.85 20.45
CA LEU A 276 20.72 4.34 20.60
C LEU A 276 21.00 4.50 22.10
N GLU A 277 21.98 3.75 22.60
CA GLU A 277 22.48 3.94 23.97
C GLU A 277 23.40 5.17 23.98
N LEU A 278 23.00 6.21 24.71
CA LEU A 278 23.75 7.45 24.85
C LEU A 278 24.00 7.69 26.34
N LEU A 279 25.27 7.64 26.75
CA LEU A 279 25.68 7.73 28.16
C LEU A 279 25.00 6.63 29.02
N ASN A 280 24.10 7.02 29.93
CA ASN A 280 23.30 6.13 30.78
C ASN A 280 21.81 6.06 30.37
N GLY A 281 21.45 6.63 29.22
CA GLY A 281 20.07 6.73 28.73
C GLY A 281 19.89 6.11 27.35
N LYS A 282 18.64 5.87 26.96
CA LYS A 282 18.31 5.27 25.65
C LYS A 282 17.47 6.24 24.84
N VAL A 283 17.99 6.64 23.69
CA VAL A 283 17.22 7.39 22.69
C VAL A 283 16.54 6.36 21.79
N GLU A 284 15.21 6.31 21.86
CA GLU A 284 14.42 5.31 21.16
C GLU A 284 13.51 5.96 20.10
N PHE A 285 13.50 5.39 18.90
CA PHE A 285 12.53 5.67 17.86
C PHE A 285 11.74 4.41 17.54
N LYS A 286 10.42 4.47 17.66
CA LYS A 286 9.52 3.35 17.39
C LYS A 286 8.77 3.55 16.08
N ASN A 287 8.49 2.44 15.39
CA ASN A 287 7.54 2.33 14.29
C ASN A 287 7.72 3.34 13.15
N GLN A 288 8.95 3.50 12.66
CA GLN A 288 9.28 4.44 11.60
C GLN A 288 8.99 3.83 10.23
N VAL A 289 7.93 4.29 9.59
CA VAL A 289 7.48 3.78 8.29
C VAL A 289 8.37 4.33 7.18
N LEU A 290 9.01 3.42 6.44
CA LEU A 290 9.86 3.73 5.29
C LEU A 290 9.03 3.81 4.02
N PHE A 291 8.10 2.87 3.84
CA PHE A 291 7.25 2.81 2.67
C PHE A 291 5.93 2.10 3.01
N TYR A 292 4.81 2.71 2.60
CA TYR A 292 3.50 2.12 2.73
C TYR A 292 2.66 2.36 1.48
N GLN A 293 2.10 1.29 0.91
CA GLN A 293 1.08 1.38 -0.14
C GLN A 293 0.08 0.23 -0.04
N SER A 294 -1.20 0.53 -0.29
CA SER A 294 -2.27 -0.45 -0.39
C SER A 294 -3.07 -0.22 -1.68
N LYS A 295 -3.00 -1.17 -2.61
CA LYS A 295 -3.56 -1.03 -3.96
C LYS A 295 -4.45 -2.22 -4.33
N SER A 296 -5.56 -1.94 -5.01
CA SER A 296 -6.44 -2.92 -5.67
C SER A 296 -5.97 -3.18 -7.10
N ILE A 297 -6.57 -4.14 -7.82
CA ILE A 297 -6.27 -4.35 -9.25
C ILE A 297 -6.55 -3.07 -10.03
N LEU A 298 -7.73 -2.47 -9.81
CA LEU A 298 -8.10 -1.19 -10.41
C LEU A 298 -7.10 -0.08 -10.02
N GLY A 299 -6.69 -0.03 -8.75
CA GLY A 299 -5.72 0.96 -8.28
C GLY A 299 -4.33 0.79 -8.90
N ILE A 300 -3.91 -0.44 -9.22
CA ILE A 300 -2.67 -0.72 -9.97
C ILE A 300 -2.81 -0.21 -11.40
N VAL A 301 -3.92 -0.54 -12.09
CA VAL A 301 -4.21 -0.06 -13.45
C VAL A 301 -4.19 1.47 -13.50
N GLU A 302 -4.90 2.14 -12.60
CA GLU A 302 -4.93 3.60 -12.51
C GLU A 302 -3.52 4.18 -12.30
N THR A 303 -2.74 3.58 -11.40
CA THR A 303 -1.37 4.02 -11.12
C THR A 303 -0.43 3.81 -12.32
N LEU A 304 -0.67 2.80 -13.16
CA LEU A 304 0.12 2.56 -14.38
C LEU A 304 -0.27 3.51 -15.51
N ILE A 305 -1.56 3.74 -15.72
CA ILE A 305 -2.07 4.66 -16.76
C ILE A 305 -1.74 6.11 -16.42
N ALA A 306 -1.69 6.48 -15.15
CA ALA A 306 -1.31 7.83 -14.72
C ALA A 306 0.18 8.16 -14.96
N GLN A 307 1.03 7.17 -15.26
CA GLN A 307 2.43 7.42 -15.56
C GLN A 307 2.61 8.00 -16.96
N SER A 308 3.54 8.95 -17.11
CA SER A 308 3.83 9.57 -18.41
C SER A 308 4.57 8.66 -19.41
N LYS A 309 4.87 7.40 -19.04
CA LYS A 309 5.61 6.46 -19.88
C LYS A 309 4.64 5.63 -20.75
N PRO A 310 4.83 5.58 -22.08
CA PRO A 310 3.92 4.86 -22.97
C PRO A 310 3.84 3.37 -22.65
N ASP A 311 4.95 2.74 -22.25
CA ASP A 311 5.00 1.33 -21.88
C ASP A 311 4.11 1.02 -20.66
N ALA A 312 4.11 1.90 -19.66
CA ALA A 312 3.29 1.74 -18.46
C ALA A 312 1.79 1.86 -18.77
N ILE A 313 1.43 2.81 -19.63
CA ILE A 313 0.04 3.01 -20.09
C ILE A 313 -0.44 1.79 -20.86
N LEU A 314 0.39 1.25 -21.76
CA LEU A 314 0.07 0.05 -22.53
C LEU A 314 -0.19 -1.14 -21.59
N VAL A 315 0.73 -1.41 -20.65
CA VAL A 315 0.60 -2.51 -19.68
C VAL A 315 -0.65 -2.33 -18.82
N GLY A 316 -0.91 -1.13 -18.30
CA GLY A 316 -2.13 -0.83 -17.52
C GLY A 316 -3.41 -1.06 -18.32
N SER A 317 -3.43 -0.65 -19.60
CA SER A 317 -4.57 -0.85 -20.50
C SER A 317 -4.80 -2.33 -20.81
N LEU A 318 -3.72 -3.11 -21.02
CA LEU A 318 -3.80 -4.55 -21.22
C LEU A 318 -4.34 -5.27 -19.97
N ILE A 319 -3.87 -4.89 -18.78
CA ILE A 319 -4.37 -5.46 -17.52
C ILE A 319 -5.87 -5.17 -17.39
N LEU A 320 -6.31 -3.93 -17.62
CA LEU A 320 -7.73 -3.57 -17.59
C LEU A 320 -8.56 -4.41 -18.57
N LEU A 321 -8.08 -4.55 -19.81
CA LEU A 321 -8.75 -5.30 -20.85
C LEU A 321 -8.86 -6.79 -20.49
N PHE A 322 -7.73 -7.46 -20.24
CA PHE A 322 -7.68 -8.92 -20.10
C PHE A 322 -8.18 -9.44 -18.76
N ILE A 323 -8.07 -8.66 -17.68
CA ILE A 323 -8.36 -9.13 -16.32
C ILE A 323 -9.71 -8.63 -15.80
N LEU A 324 -10.24 -7.52 -16.34
CA LEU A 324 -11.53 -6.97 -15.92
C LEU A 324 -12.56 -6.95 -17.03
N ILE A 325 -12.25 -6.36 -18.18
CA ILE A 325 -13.24 -6.16 -19.26
C ILE A 325 -13.62 -7.49 -19.91
N LEU A 326 -12.65 -8.30 -20.36
CA LEU A 326 -12.94 -9.58 -21.02
C LEU A 326 -13.69 -10.56 -20.10
N PRO A 327 -13.29 -10.76 -18.83
CA PRO A 327 -14.01 -11.68 -17.95
C PRO A 327 -15.44 -11.20 -17.67
N LEU A 328 -15.65 -9.88 -17.53
CA LEU A 328 -16.98 -9.28 -17.39
C LEU A 328 -17.86 -9.54 -18.61
N LEU A 329 -17.34 -9.24 -19.81
CA LEU A 329 -18.05 -9.47 -21.07
C LEU A 329 -18.42 -10.95 -21.26
N ARG A 330 -17.53 -11.86 -20.87
CA ARG A 330 -17.77 -13.30 -20.91
C ARG A 330 -18.87 -13.75 -19.97
N LEU A 331 -18.93 -13.20 -18.74
CA LEU A 331 -20.04 -13.49 -17.80
C LEU A 331 -21.38 -13.01 -18.37
N ILE A 332 -21.41 -11.83 -18.98
CA ILE A 332 -22.61 -11.28 -19.63
C ILE A 332 -23.03 -12.16 -20.82
N ALA A 333 -22.09 -12.54 -21.69
CA ALA A 333 -22.36 -13.40 -22.83
C ALA A 333 -22.93 -14.76 -22.43
N LYS A 334 -22.36 -15.41 -21.40
CA LYS A 334 -22.90 -16.65 -20.81
C LYS A 334 -24.34 -16.47 -20.30
N GLY A 335 -24.64 -15.35 -19.65
CA GLY A 335 -25.99 -15.04 -19.19
C GLY A 335 -26.98 -14.88 -20.34
N ILE A 336 -26.60 -14.17 -21.40
CA ILE A 336 -27.43 -13.98 -22.60
C ILE A 336 -27.67 -15.32 -23.31
N TYR A 337 -26.64 -16.16 -23.44
CA TYR A 337 -26.75 -17.48 -24.06
C TYR A 337 -27.77 -18.37 -23.33
N VAL A 338 -27.73 -18.38 -21.99
CA VAL A 338 -28.65 -19.20 -21.18
C VAL A 338 -30.09 -18.65 -21.18
N LEU A 339 -30.29 -17.33 -21.23
CA LEU A 339 -31.62 -16.73 -21.28
C LEU A 339 -32.28 -16.84 -22.67
N ARG A 340 -31.50 -16.82 -23.75
CA ARG A 340 -32.01 -16.79 -25.13
C ARG A 340 -31.24 -17.73 -26.06
N PRO A 341 -31.28 -19.06 -25.86
CA PRO A 341 -30.46 -20.01 -26.61
C PRO A 341 -30.66 -19.91 -28.13
N LYS A 342 -31.91 -19.75 -28.61
CA LYS A 342 -32.22 -19.65 -30.05
C LYS A 342 -31.69 -18.39 -30.75
N LYS A 343 -31.65 -17.24 -30.07
CA LYS A 343 -31.14 -15.97 -30.64
C LYS A 343 -29.63 -15.83 -30.44
N ALA A 344 -29.12 -16.30 -29.29
CA ALA A 344 -27.70 -16.27 -28.98
C ALA A 344 -26.90 -17.26 -29.84
N GLY A 345 -27.48 -18.43 -30.16
CA GLY A 345 -26.89 -19.41 -31.06
C GLY A 345 -26.79 -18.97 -32.53
N ASN A 346 -27.45 -17.87 -32.90
CA ASN A 346 -27.38 -17.31 -34.26
C ASN A 346 -26.34 -16.17 -34.39
N ASN A 347 -25.80 -15.67 -33.28
CA ASN A 347 -24.83 -14.58 -33.30
C ASN A 347 -23.42 -15.13 -33.00
N ASN A 348 -22.60 -15.20 -34.04
CA ASN A 348 -21.22 -15.68 -33.95
C ASN A 348 -20.40 -14.91 -32.90
N MET A 349 -20.69 -13.63 -32.66
CA MET A 349 -19.99 -12.83 -31.65
C MET A 349 -20.29 -13.32 -30.22
N ILE A 350 -21.54 -13.68 -29.92
CA ILE A 350 -21.94 -14.17 -28.58
C ILE A 350 -21.37 -15.57 -28.34
N LEU A 351 -21.41 -16.44 -29.36
CA LEU A 351 -20.77 -17.75 -29.34
C LEU A 351 -19.25 -17.63 -29.10
N TYR A 352 -18.58 -16.76 -29.85
CA TYR A 352 -17.14 -16.50 -29.68
C TYR A 352 -16.82 -15.96 -28.27
N LEU A 353 -17.57 -14.97 -27.78
CA LEU A 353 -17.39 -14.43 -26.42
C LEU A 353 -17.61 -15.49 -25.33
N THR A 354 -18.53 -16.42 -25.55
CA THR A 354 -18.91 -17.44 -24.56
C THR A 354 -17.91 -18.58 -24.48
N PHE A 355 -17.46 -19.10 -25.64
CA PHE A 355 -16.70 -20.35 -25.74
C PHE A 355 -15.21 -20.15 -26.07
N GLU A 356 -14.86 -19.22 -26.95
CA GLU A 356 -13.48 -19.05 -27.45
C GLU A 356 -12.69 -18.00 -26.68
N LEU A 357 -13.35 -16.93 -26.23
CA LEU A 357 -12.72 -15.83 -25.48
C LEU A 357 -12.10 -16.27 -24.13
N GLY A 358 -12.47 -17.47 -23.66
CA GLY A 358 -11.91 -18.04 -22.44
C GLY A 358 -10.40 -18.30 -22.50
N LYS A 359 -9.81 -18.42 -23.71
CA LYS A 359 -8.35 -18.55 -23.90
C LYS A 359 -7.61 -17.25 -23.60
N TRP A 360 -8.30 -16.11 -23.70
CA TRP A 360 -7.74 -14.77 -23.49
C TRP A 360 -7.99 -14.25 -22.07
N ASP A 361 -8.81 -14.93 -21.28
CA ASP A 361 -9.10 -14.58 -19.89
C ASP A 361 -7.86 -14.86 -19.02
N MET A 362 -7.04 -13.83 -18.77
CA MET A 362 -5.79 -13.94 -18.00
C MET A 362 -5.99 -13.76 -16.49
N SER A 363 -7.21 -13.96 -15.99
CA SER A 363 -7.49 -13.80 -14.56
C SER A 363 -6.70 -14.79 -13.69
N ASP A 364 -6.45 -15.99 -14.19
CA ASP A 364 -5.60 -17.02 -13.55
C ASP A 364 -4.13 -16.62 -13.50
N VAL A 365 -3.57 -16.15 -14.62
CA VAL A 365 -2.21 -15.62 -14.72
C VAL A 365 -2.03 -14.44 -13.76
N MET A 366 -3.04 -13.58 -13.62
CA MET A 366 -2.98 -12.46 -12.69
C MET A 366 -2.86 -12.90 -11.22
N ILE A 367 -3.54 -13.96 -10.79
CA ILE A 367 -3.42 -14.47 -9.42
C ILE A 367 -2.01 -14.97 -9.16
N VAL A 368 -1.43 -15.71 -10.11
CA VAL A 368 -0.05 -16.18 -10.01
C VAL A 368 0.92 -15.00 -10.03
N GLY A 369 0.69 -14.01 -10.88
CA GLY A 369 1.48 -12.78 -10.96
C GLY A 369 1.45 -11.97 -9.66
N MET A 370 0.28 -11.81 -9.03
CA MET A 370 0.14 -11.15 -7.72
C MET A 370 0.87 -11.94 -6.63
N LEU A 371 0.81 -13.28 -6.65
CA LEU A 371 1.53 -14.12 -5.69
C LEU A 371 3.05 -14.03 -5.88
N MET A 372 3.55 -14.09 -7.12
CA MET A 372 4.96 -13.91 -7.44
C MET A 372 5.46 -12.52 -7.06
N THR A 373 4.65 -11.48 -7.29
CA THR A 373 4.95 -10.11 -6.86
C THR A 373 5.02 -10.02 -5.34
N TYR A 374 4.09 -10.65 -4.62
CA TYR A 374 4.11 -10.71 -3.16
C TYR A 374 5.38 -11.41 -2.65
N ILE A 375 5.72 -12.59 -3.17
CA ILE A 375 6.92 -13.34 -2.78
C ILE A 375 8.19 -12.54 -3.10
N GLY A 376 8.26 -11.95 -4.30
CA GLY A 376 9.40 -11.14 -4.75
C GLY A 376 9.60 -9.88 -3.91
N LEU A 377 8.54 -9.10 -3.67
CA LEU A 377 8.59 -7.92 -2.81
C LEU A 377 8.94 -8.30 -1.38
N ASN A 378 8.35 -9.37 -0.85
CA ASN A 378 8.65 -9.83 0.51
C ASN A 378 10.11 -10.25 0.65
N GLY A 379 10.65 -10.98 -0.33
CA GLY A 379 12.05 -11.41 -0.35
C GLY A 379 13.03 -10.23 -0.47
N ILE A 380 12.80 -9.34 -1.44
CA ILE A 380 13.66 -8.16 -1.66
C ILE A 380 13.62 -7.24 -0.45
N LEU A 381 12.43 -6.85 0.02
CA LEU A 381 12.29 -5.96 1.17
C LEU A 381 12.94 -6.57 2.41
N LYS A 382 12.71 -7.85 2.70
CA LYS A 382 13.36 -8.53 3.83
C LYS A 382 14.87 -8.51 3.71
N SER A 383 15.43 -8.78 2.52
CA SER A 383 16.88 -8.76 2.30
C SER A 383 17.45 -7.35 2.49
N GLN A 384 16.83 -6.32 1.92
CA GLN A 384 17.30 -4.94 2.04
C GLN A 384 17.17 -4.43 3.48
N LEU A 385 16.07 -4.74 4.15
CA LEU A 385 15.83 -4.36 5.55
C LEU A 385 16.75 -5.10 6.52
N SER A 386 17.12 -6.36 6.23
CA SER A 386 18.06 -7.12 7.06
C SER A 386 19.46 -6.51 7.06
N GLY A 387 19.87 -5.88 5.96
CA GLY A 387 21.14 -5.14 5.89
C GLY A 387 21.16 -3.87 6.76
N LEU A 388 19.99 -3.38 7.16
CA LEU A 388 19.82 -2.25 8.10
C LEU A 388 19.64 -2.71 9.55
N ASN A 389 19.55 -4.02 9.79
CA ASN A 389 19.39 -4.61 11.11
C ASN A 389 20.76 -4.65 11.79
N ILE A 390 21.02 -3.69 12.66
CA ILE A 390 22.31 -3.53 13.34
C ILE A 390 22.09 -3.89 14.80
N HIS A 391 22.82 -4.88 15.29
CA HIS A 391 22.85 -5.24 16.70
C HIS A 391 24.25 -4.99 17.24
N SER A 392 24.42 -3.86 17.93
CA SER A 392 25.66 -3.48 18.59
C SER A 392 25.35 -3.00 20.01
N ALA A 393 26.37 -2.93 20.87
CA ALA A 393 26.19 -2.48 22.25
C ALA A 393 25.61 -1.06 22.33
N SER A 394 25.97 -0.17 21.39
CA SER A 394 25.54 1.23 21.40
C SER A 394 24.36 1.54 20.48
N LEU A 395 24.06 0.71 19.48
CA LEU A 395 23.01 0.93 18.50
C LEU A 395 22.32 -0.40 18.16
N ASN A 396 21.01 -0.44 18.40
CA ASN A 396 20.14 -1.55 18.06
C ASN A 396 19.04 -1.07 17.09
N VAL A 397 19.07 -1.53 15.85
CA VAL A 397 18.05 -1.19 14.84
C VAL A 397 17.35 -2.47 14.45
N VAL A 398 16.04 -2.54 14.66
CA VAL A 398 15.17 -3.66 14.25
C VAL A 398 14.28 -3.22 13.10
N THR A 399 14.35 -3.92 11.97
CA THR A 399 13.49 -3.67 10.81
C THR A 399 12.40 -4.72 10.67
N ALA A 400 11.24 -4.32 10.12
CA ALA A 400 10.11 -5.21 9.91
C ALA A 400 9.50 -5.04 8.52
N ASN A 401 9.11 -6.17 7.93
CA ASN A 401 8.34 -6.22 6.69
C ASN A 401 6.90 -6.69 7.00
N GLY A 402 5.95 -5.78 6.84
CA GLY A 402 4.51 -6.02 7.01
C GLY A 402 3.76 -6.31 5.71
N THR A 403 4.48 -6.55 4.60
CA THR A 403 3.87 -6.85 3.30
C THR A 403 2.93 -8.05 3.41
N SER A 404 1.69 -7.88 2.93
CA SER A 404 0.63 -8.89 3.08
C SER A 404 -0.35 -8.88 1.91
N LEU A 405 -0.88 -10.06 1.61
CA LEU A 405 -2.02 -10.23 0.72
C LEU A 405 -3.30 -9.79 1.42
N GLN A 406 -4.15 -9.08 0.67
CA GLN A 406 -5.34 -8.42 1.19
C GLN A 406 -6.62 -9.14 0.74
N PRO A 407 -7.78 -8.85 1.36
CA PRO A 407 -9.06 -9.51 1.03
C PRO A 407 -9.42 -9.58 -0.45
N GLY A 408 -9.04 -8.56 -1.24
CA GLY A 408 -9.28 -8.55 -2.69
C GLY A 408 -8.62 -9.72 -3.41
N TYR A 409 -7.41 -10.10 -3.00
CA TYR A 409 -6.70 -11.24 -3.57
C TYR A 409 -7.48 -12.54 -3.38
N PHE A 410 -7.93 -12.82 -2.15
CA PHE A 410 -8.66 -14.06 -1.84
C PHE A 410 -10.02 -14.14 -2.53
N ILE A 411 -10.74 -13.02 -2.62
CA ILE A 411 -12.03 -12.97 -3.33
C ILE A 411 -11.84 -13.13 -4.83
N PHE A 412 -10.82 -12.48 -5.42
CA PHE A 412 -10.51 -12.62 -6.83
C PHE A 412 -10.02 -14.04 -7.17
N ALA A 413 -9.20 -14.65 -6.31
CA ALA A 413 -8.81 -16.06 -6.44
C ALA A 413 -10.01 -17.00 -6.38
N GLY A 414 -10.93 -16.77 -5.43
CA GLY A 414 -12.20 -17.48 -5.35
C GLY A 414 -13.04 -17.33 -6.62
N TYR A 415 -13.09 -16.13 -7.21
CA TYR A 415 -13.77 -15.88 -8.48
C TYR A 415 -13.19 -16.73 -9.60
N VAL A 416 -11.86 -16.76 -9.78
CA VAL A 416 -11.23 -17.51 -10.87
C VAL A 416 -11.48 -19.00 -10.75
N LEU A 417 -11.35 -19.55 -9.54
CA LEU A 417 -11.69 -20.95 -9.27
C LEU A 417 -13.17 -21.24 -9.56
N PHE A 418 -14.06 -20.36 -9.13
CA PHE A 418 -15.50 -20.48 -9.35
C PHE A 418 -15.85 -20.39 -10.85
N ALA A 419 -15.26 -19.46 -11.60
CA ALA A 419 -15.48 -19.26 -13.02
C ALA A 419 -14.94 -20.42 -13.86
N ALA A 420 -13.80 -21.00 -13.47
CA ALA A 420 -13.25 -22.21 -14.07
C ALA A 420 -14.20 -23.41 -13.86
N LEU A 421 -14.70 -23.60 -12.64
CA LEU A 421 -15.66 -24.65 -12.29
C LEU A 421 -16.97 -24.50 -13.08
N LEU A 422 -17.50 -23.27 -13.19
CA LEU A 422 -18.70 -22.96 -13.97
C LEU A 422 -18.50 -23.29 -15.46
N SER A 423 -17.34 -22.98 -16.01
CA SER A 423 -17.02 -23.25 -17.42
C SER A 423 -16.91 -24.76 -17.71
N TYR A 424 -16.31 -25.51 -16.78
CA TYR A 424 -16.25 -26.97 -16.86
C TYR A 424 -17.63 -27.63 -16.82
N ILE A 425 -18.51 -27.13 -15.96
CA ILE A 425 -19.90 -27.60 -15.85
C ILE A 425 -20.67 -27.32 -17.14
N LEU A 426 -20.57 -26.10 -17.69
CA LEU A 426 -21.30 -25.73 -18.90
C LEU A 426 -20.94 -26.65 -20.08
N LYS A 427 -19.66 -27.00 -20.23
CA LYS A 427 -19.19 -27.94 -21.26
C LYS A 427 -19.78 -29.35 -21.13
N ARG A 428 -20.07 -29.82 -19.91
CA ARG A 428 -20.66 -31.16 -19.69
C ARG A 428 -22.18 -31.19 -19.86
N VAL A 429 -22.87 -30.07 -19.67
CA VAL A 429 -24.34 -30.00 -19.70
C VAL A 429 -24.88 -29.70 -21.10
N SER A 430 -24.08 -29.13 -21.99
CA SER A 430 -24.41 -28.94 -23.42
C SER A 430 -23.85 -30.13 -24.22
N PRO A 431 -24.63 -31.20 -24.49
CA PRO A 431 -24.17 -32.40 -25.18
C PRO A 431 -24.36 -32.28 -26.69
N ASP A 432 -24.45 -31.06 -27.23
CA ASP A 432 -24.23 -30.83 -28.65
C ASP A 432 -22.73 -30.64 -28.84
N ASP A 433 -22.06 -31.78 -29.01
CA ASP A 433 -20.86 -31.87 -29.81
C ASP A 433 -21.13 -31.21 -31.17
N ARG A 434 -20.71 -29.95 -31.29
CA ARG A 434 -20.18 -29.36 -32.52
C ARG A 434 -19.58 -27.99 -32.17
N LEU A 435 -18.26 -27.97 -32.27
CA LEU A 435 -17.33 -26.82 -32.38
C LEU A 435 -16.68 -26.37 -31.07
#